data_AF-A8IE01-F1
#
_entry.id   AF-A8IE01-F1
#
_cell.length_a   1.000
_cell.length_b   1.000
_cell.length_c   1.000
_cell.angle_alpha   90.00
_cell.angle_beta   90.00
_cell.angle_gamma   90.00
#
_symmetry.space_group_name_H-M   'P 1'
#
loop_
_entity.id
_entity.type
_entity.pdbx_description
1 polymer ?
#
loop_
_entity_poly.entity_id
_entity_poly.type
_entity_poly.pdbx_seq_one_letter_code
_entity_poly.pdbx_strand_id
1 'polypeptide(L)' 'MDQILKSLTSRHALLEAEIASERKRPQPDGLRVLGLKKMKLQLRDQIDYIRREGFAPVMVVRRRRFAGPVLKPAL' A
#
# COMPACT_ATOMS: atom_id res chain seq x y z
N MET A 1 11.64 -12.92 16.40
CA MET A 1 10.40 -12.96 15.60
C MET A 1 9.50 -11.75 15.86
N ASP A 2 9.21 -11.47 17.13
CA ASP A 2 8.18 -10.52 17.55
C ASP A 2 8.46 -9.05 17.19
N GLN A 3 9.74 -8.66 17.09
CA GLN A 3 10.13 -7.27 16.83
C GLN A 3 9.76 -6.77 15.42
N ILE A 4 9.84 -7.64 14.40
CA ILE A 4 9.43 -7.29 13.03
C ILE A 4 7.92 -7.13 12.95
N LEU A 5 7.16 -8.04 13.56
CA LEU A 5 5.71 -7.97 13.57
C LEU A 5 5.22 -6.75 14.36
N LYS A 6 5.88 -6.43 15.48
CA LYS A 6 5.66 -5.19 16.25
C LYS A 6 5.92 -3.95 15.40
N SER A 7 7.05 -3.87 14.69
CA SER A 7 7.38 -2.68 13.89
C SER A 7 6.42 -2.49 12.71
N LEU A 8 6.02 -3.56 12.02
CA LEU A 8 5.02 -3.51 10.96
C LEU A 8 3.65 -3.08 11.49
N THR A 9 3.23 -3.61 12.64
CA THR A 9 1.96 -3.27 13.28
C THR A 9 1.94 -1.79 13.71
N SER A 10 3.03 -1.31 14.33
CA SER A 10 3.16 0.11 14.68
C SER A 10 3.10 1.00 13.45
N ARG A 11 3.78 0.63 12.36
CA ARG A 11 3.77 1.40 11.11
C ARG A 11 2.39 1.40 10.45
N HIS A 12 1.67 0.28 10.50
CA HIS A 12 0.28 0.20 10.04
C HIS A 12 -0.63 1.15 10.83
N ALA A 13 -0.49 1.20 12.17
CA ALA A 13 -1.26 2.11 13.01
C ALA A 13 -0.95 3.59 12.73
N LEU A 14 0.31 3.94 12.47
CA LEU A 14 0.69 5.30 12.07
C LEU A 14 0.04 5.73 10.75
N LEU A 15 0.00 4.84 9.74
CA LEU A 15 -0.67 5.13 8.48
C LEU A 15 -2.18 5.32 8.65
N GLU A 16 -2.83 4.57 9.55
CA GLU A 16 -4.24 4.80 9.87
C GLU A 16 -4.48 6.19 10.50
N ALA A 17 -3.62 6.58 11.44
CA ALA A 17 -3.68 7.90 12.06
C ALA A 17 -3.46 9.01 11.02
N GLU A 18 -2.53 8.84 10.08
CA GLU A 18 -2.26 9.80 9.01
C GLU A 18 -3.40 9.87 7.99
N ILE A 19 -4.03 8.74 7.64
CA ILE A 19 -5.25 8.73 6.81
C ILE A 19 -6.38 9.49 7.51
N ALA A 20 -6.57 9.25 8.81
CA ALA A 20 -7.60 9.92 9.59
C ALA A 20 -7.33 11.43 9.72
N SER A 21 -6.08 11.85 9.89
CA SER A 21 -5.72 13.26 9.96
C SER A 21 -5.89 13.97 8.62
N GLU A 22 -5.44 13.36 7.51
CA GLU A 22 -5.58 13.92 6.17
C GLU A 22 -7.06 14.10 5.78
N ARG A 23 -7.90 13.12 6.11
CA ARG A 23 -9.35 13.18 5.86
C ARG A 23 -10.09 14.27 6.65
N LYS A 24 -9.54 14.68 7.81
CA LYS A 24 -10.12 15.73 8.65
C LYS A 24 -9.68 17.14 8.22
N ARG A 25 -8.75 17.27 7.27
CA ARG A 25 -8.29 18.58 6.82
C ARG A 25 -9.42 19.33 6.10
N PRO A 26 -9.46 20.66 6.20
CA PRO A 26 -10.44 21.49 5.48
C PRO A 26 -10.45 21.24 3.96
N GLN A 27 -9.29 20.91 3.40
CA GLN A 27 -9.12 20.48 2.02
C GLN A 27 -8.29 19.20 1.97
N PRO A 28 -8.93 18.02 1.97
CA PRO A 28 -8.22 16.74 1.93
C PRO A 28 -7.52 16.50 0.59
N ASP A 29 -6.26 16.03 0.62
CA ASP A 29 -5.59 15.56 -0.58
C ASP A 29 -5.96 14.09 -0.88
N GLY A 30 -6.82 13.91 -1.88
CA GLY A 30 -7.28 12.59 -2.30
C GLY A 30 -6.18 11.67 -2.83
N LEU A 31 -5.15 12.21 -3.50
CA LEU A 31 -4.01 11.43 -4.00
C LEU A 31 -3.13 10.97 -2.84
N ARG A 32 -2.93 11.84 -1.84
CA ARG A 32 -2.23 11.48 -0.60
C ARG A 32 -2.96 10.38 0.16
N VAL A 33 -4.27 10.52 0.36
CA VAL A 33 -5.10 9.48 1.03
C VAL A 33 -5.01 8.15 0.29
N LEU A 34 -5.06 8.15 -1.05
CA LEU A 34 -4.93 6.95 -1.86
C LEU A 34 -3.55 6.30 -1.69
N GLY A 35 -2.47 7.10 -1.70
CA GLY A 35 -1.11 6.63 -1.44
C GLY A 35 -0.95 6.00 -0.06
N LEU A 36 -1.45 6.67 0.98
CA LEU A 36 -1.42 6.17 2.36
C LEU A 36 -2.19 4.84 2.51
N LYS A 37 -3.38 4.73 1.91
CA LYS A 37 -4.16 3.48 1.90
C LYS A 37 -3.44 2.32 1.21
N LYS A 38 -2.73 2.60 0.12
CA LYS A 38 -1.95 1.58 -0.60
C LYS A 38 -0.79 1.07 0.26
N MET A 39 -0.06 1.97 0.92
CA MET A 39 1.01 1.58 1.84
C MET A 39 0.46 0.77 3.02
N LYS A 40 -0.69 1.18 3.57
CA LYS A 40 -1.36 0.45 4.65
C LYS A 40 -1.73 -0.98 4.24
N LEU A 41 -2.32 -1.13 3.05
CA LEU A 41 -2.70 -2.43 2.50
C LEU A 41 -1.49 -3.36 2.39
N GLN A 42 -0.37 -2.85 1.88
CA GLN A 42 0.88 -3.61 1.77
C GLN A 42 1.41 -4.08 3.13
N LEU A 43 1.37 -3.22 4.16
CA LEU A 43 1.79 -3.61 5.51
C LEU A 43 0.87 -4.67 6.12
N ARG A 44 -0.45 -4.54 5.93
CA ARG A 44 -1.41 -5.56 6.39
C ARG A 44 -1.12 -6.91 5.74
N ASP A 45 -0.95 -6.92 4.42
CA ASP A 45 -0.66 -8.14 3.68
C ASP A 45 0.68 -8.76 4.13
N GLN A 46 1.70 -7.96 4.44
CA GLN A 46 2.97 -8.42 5.04
C GLN A 46 2.79 -9.00 6.45
N ILE A 47 1.98 -8.37 7.30
CA ILE A 47 1.68 -8.86 8.65
C ILE A 47 0.96 -10.20 8.57
N ASP A 48 -0.09 -10.28 7.75
CA ASP A 48 -0.88 -11.51 7.57
C ASP A 48 -0.02 -12.63 6.99
N TYR A 49 0.89 -12.29 6.08
CA TYR A 49 1.85 -13.22 5.54
C TYR A 49 2.80 -13.78 6.62
N ILE A 50 3.42 -12.92 7.42
CA ILE A 50 4.33 -13.33 8.51
C ILE A 50 3.59 -14.19 9.55
N ARG A 51 2.32 -13.86 9.84
CA ARG A 51 1.48 -14.62 10.76
C ARG A 51 1.15 -16.02 10.25
N ARG A 52 0.98 -16.20 8.94
CA ARG A 52 0.54 -17.47 8.32
C ARG A 52 1.69 -18.41 7.96
N GLU A 53 2.74 -17.88 7.33
CA GLU A 53 3.68 -18.70 6.57
C GLU A 53 5.07 -18.83 7.21
N GLY A 54 5.42 -18.03 8.23
CA GLY A 54 6.79 -18.05 8.74
C GLY A 54 7.83 -17.76 7.66
N PHE A 55 7.73 -16.58 7.02
CA PHE A 55 8.75 -15.99 6.12
C PHE A 55 9.08 -16.77 4.83
N ALA A 56 8.44 -16.38 3.73
CA ALA A 56 9.02 -16.38 2.38
C ALA A 56 8.83 -14.97 1.77
N PRO A 57 9.71 -14.52 0.86
CA PRO A 57 9.70 -13.14 0.40
C PRO A 57 8.47 -12.82 -0.48
N VAL A 58 7.63 -11.88 -0.03
CA VAL A 58 6.49 -11.37 -0.80
C VAL A 58 6.99 -10.69 -2.08
N MET A 59 6.76 -11.31 -3.24
CA MET A 59 7.06 -10.71 -4.54
C MET A 59 6.16 -9.50 -4.79
N VAL A 60 6.74 -8.30 -4.77
CA VAL A 60 6.06 -7.08 -5.18
C VAL A 60 5.92 -7.07 -6.70
N VAL A 61 4.85 -7.67 -7.22
CA VAL A 61 4.52 -7.57 -8.64
C VAL A 61 3.99 -6.16 -8.92
N ARG A 62 4.82 -5.30 -9.51
CA ARG A 62 4.30 -4.07 -10.13
C ARG A 62 3.40 -4.51 -11.29
N ARG A 63 2.08 -4.49 -11.10
CA ARG A 63 1.12 -4.61 -12.21
C ARG A 63 1.48 -3.52 -13.24
N ARG A 64 2.02 -3.96 -14.38
CA ARG A 64 2.30 -3.10 -15.54
C ARG A 64 0.96 -2.44 -15.90
N ARG A 65 0.94 -1.10 -15.99
CA ARG A 65 -0.26 -0.41 -16.51
C ARG A 65 -0.44 -0.91 -17.93
N PHE A 66 -1.67 -1.35 -18.25
CA PHE A 66 -2.04 -1.78 -19.60
C PHE A 66 -1.80 -0.59 -20.54
N ALA A 67 -0.77 -0.68 -21.38
CA ALA A 67 -0.60 0.26 -22.48
C ALA A 67 -1.68 -0.10 -23.51
N GLY A 68 -2.70 0.74 -23.63
CA GLY A 68 -3.75 0.56 -24.64
C GLY A 68 -3.18 0.48 -26.05
N PRO A 69 -3.94 -0.04 -27.03
CA PRO A 69 -3.46 -0.19 -28.40
C PRO A 69 -3.09 1.17 -28.99
N VAL A 70 -1.83 1.30 -29.41
CA VAL A 70 -1.35 2.46 -30.16
C VAL A 70 -1.97 2.39 -31.56
N LEU A 71 -2.91 3.27 -31.86
CA LEU A 71 -3.45 3.44 -33.20
C LEU A 71 -2.33 3.97 -34.10
N LYS A 72 -1.89 3.16 -35.05
CA LYS A 72 -0.96 3.60 -36.10
C LYS A 72 -1.70 4.53 -37.06
N PRO A 73 -1.10 5.65 -37.50
CA PRO A 73 -1.71 6.51 -38.51
C PRO A 73 -1.76 5.77 -39.85
N ALA A 74 -2.91 5.84 -40.53
CA ALA A 74 -3.08 5.35 -41.89
C ALA A 74 -2.30 6.25 -42.86
N LEU A 75 -1.49 5.62 -43.72
CA LEU A 75 -0.84 6.24 -44.89
C LEU A 75 -1.80 6.22 -46.08
#